data_AF-A0A7G8VEK4-F1
#
_entry.id   AF-A0A7G8VEK4-F1
#
_cell.length_a   1.000
_cell.length_b   1.000
_cell.length_c   1.000
_cell.angle_alpha   90.00
_cell.angle_beta   90.00
_cell.angle_gamma   90.00
#
_symmetry.space_group_name_H-M   'P 1'
#
loop_
_entity.id
_entity.type
_entity.pdbx_description
1 polymer ?
#
loop_
_entity_poly.entity_id
_entity_poly.type
_entity_poly.pdbx_seq_one_letter_code
_entity_poly.pdbx_strand_id
1 'polypeptide(L)'
;MKTAYLSLIFVLATASASAFAQPAAGTCEAKRQEISNDIAAAREKGLTEKVRGLERALAQNQHHCSDAKLSAAHAKKVRAEEKKVAQRQRDLDTAQHDGNAKKIARRQAKLDEAKAELERVKAQPPGATVK
;
A
#
# COMPACT_ATOMS: atom_id res chain seq x y z
N MET A 1 -15.92 -50.12 45.45
CA MET A 1 -16.90 -49.16 44.90
C MET A 1 -16.46 -47.75 45.29
N LYS A 2 -16.05 -46.96 44.28
CA LYS A 2 -16.01 -45.48 44.22
C LYS A 2 -15.08 -44.74 45.20
N THR A 3 -13.79 -44.66 44.85
CA THR A 3 -12.95 -43.49 45.14
C THR A 3 -12.91 -42.62 43.87
N ALA A 4 -13.64 -41.51 43.87
CA ALA A 4 -13.63 -40.54 42.77
C ALA A 4 -13.78 -39.12 43.33
N TYR A 5 -12.66 -38.47 43.58
CA TYR A 5 -12.55 -37.00 43.64
C TYR A 5 -11.18 -36.67 43.03
N LEU A 6 -11.15 -36.17 41.79
CA LEU A 6 -11.23 -34.74 41.46
C LEU A 6 -10.08 -33.96 42.08
N SER A 7 -9.05 -33.68 41.26
CA SER A 7 -8.45 -32.34 41.12
C SER A 7 -7.39 -32.38 40.02
N LEU A 8 -7.87 -32.17 38.80
CA LEU A 8 -7.09 -31.82 37.61
C LEU A 8 -6.68 -30.34 37.77
N ILE A 9 -5.42 -30.05 38.13
CA ILE A 9 -4.87 -28.70 38.02
C ILE A 9 -4.01 -28.65 36.76
N PHE A 10 -4.67 -28.33 35.66
CA PHE A 10 -4.00 -27.91 34.43
C PHE A 10 -3.70 -26.41 34.59
N VAL A 11 -2.46 -26.09 34.95
CA VAL A 11 -1.98 -24.70 34.95
C VAL A 11 -1.84 -24.28 33.49
N LEU A 12 -2.89 -23.64 32.98
CA LEU A 12 -2.91 -23.01 31.67
C LEU A 12 -2.01 -21.77 31.74
N ALA A 13 -0.76 -21.93 31.30
CA ALA A 13 0.16 -20.82 31.08
C ALA A 13 -0.41 -19.94 29.96
N THR A 14 -1.00 -18.81 30.33
CA THR A 14 -1.45 -17.78 29.40
C THR A 14 -0.22 -17.12 28.79
N ALA A 15 0.15 -17.57 27.59
CA ALA A 15 1.06 -16.83 26.73
C ALA A 15 0.36 -15.50 26.37
N SER A 16 0.80 -14.41 27.01
CA SER A 16 0.49 -13.06 26.57
C SER A 16 1.12 -12.86 25.19
N ALA A 17 0.34 -13.13 24.14
CA ALA A 17 0.67 -12.71 22.80
C ALA A 17 0.64 -11.18 22.79
N SER A 18 1.81 -10.56 22.98
CA SER A 18 2.02 -9.17 22.62
C SER A 18 1.82 -9.08 21.11
N ALA A 19 0.61 -8.72 20.71
CA ALA A 19 0.29 -8.36 19.34
C ALA A 19 1.09 -7.09 19.03
N PHE A 20 2.28 -7.26 18.46
CA PHE A 20 2.97 -6.16 17.80
C PHE A 20 2.07 -5.73 16.64
N ALA A 21 1.30 -4.65 16.85
CA ALA A 21 0.55 -4.01 15.81
C ALA A 21 1.56 -3.52 14.76
N GLN A 22 1.66 -4.25 13.65
CA GLN A 22 2.45 -3.76 12.52
C GLN A 22 1.80 -2.46 12.04
N PRO A 23 2.55 -1.37 11.86
CA PRO A 23 1.99 -0.13 11.38
C PRO A 23 1.32 -0.38 10.02
N ALA A 24 0.10 0.14 9.85
CA ALA A 24 -0.64 0.00 8.61
C ALA A 24 0.24 0.47 7.44
N ALA A 25 0.35 -0.38 6.41
CA ALA A 25 1.15 -0.09 5.23
C ALA A 25 0.75 1.27 4.64
N GLY A 26 1.74 2.07 4.25
CA GLY A 26 1.49 3.38 3.65
C GLY A 26 1.41 4.56 4.63
N THR A 27 1.55 4.33 5.93
CA THR A 27 1.73 5.43 6.91
C THR A 27 3.17 5.94 6.93
N CYS A 28 3.37 7.16 7.41
CA CYS A 28 4.70 7.70 7.67
C CYS A 28 5.49 6.81 8.65
N GLU A 29 4.81 6.29 9.67
CA GLU A 29 5.43 5.39 10.65
C GLU A 29 5.85 4.06 10.03
N ALA A 30 5.00 3.45 9.21
CA ALA A 30 5.37 2.26 8.45
C ALA A 30 6.61 2.51 7.58
N LYS A 31 6.70 3.69 6.93
CA LYS A 31 7.87 4.07 6.12
C LYS A 31 9.14 4.25 6.97
N ARG A 32 9.03 4.82 8.17
CA ARG A 32 10.16 4.95 9.11
C ARG A 32 10.65 3.59 9.57
N GLN A 33 9.74 2.68 9.87
CA GLN A 33 10.08 1.32 10.27
C GLN A 33 10.78 0.57 9.14
N GLU A 34 10.29 0.69 7.89
CA GLU A 34 10.94 0.13 6.70
C GLU A 34 12.37 0.64 6.56
N ILE A 35 12.57 1.97 6.61
CA ILE A 35 13.91 2.58 6.50
C ILE A 35 14.82 2.13 7.66
N SER A 36 14.29 2.01 8.88
CA SER A 36 15.04 1.58 10.06
C SER A 36 15.50 0.12 9.95
N ASN A 37 14.64 -0.75 9.44
CA ASN A 37 14.98 -2.14 9.15
C ASN A 37 16.06 -2.23 8.05
N ASP A 38 15.95 -1.41 7.01
CA ASP A 38 16.97 -1.33 5.94
C ASP A 38 18.32 -0.83 6.47
N ILE A 39 18.32 0.12 7.42
CA ILE A 39 19.54 0.57 8.10
C ILE A 39 20.19 -0.58 8.86
N ALA A 40 19.42 -1.32 9.65
CA ALA A 40 19.93 -2.48 10.40
C ALA A 40 20.57 -3.51 9.45
N ALA A 41 19.85 -3.90 8.39
CA ALA A 41 20.35 -4.84 7.39
C ALA A 41 21.58 -4.33 6.62
N ALA A 42 21.67 -3.03 6.36
CA ALA A 42 22.84 -2.43 5.70
C ALA A 42 24.06 -2.36 6.64
N ARG A 43 23.85 -2.14 7.94
CA ARG A 43 24.90 -2.15 8.97
C ARG A 43 25.51 -3.53 9.13
N GLU A 44 24.69 -4.58 9.20
CA GLU A 44 25.16 -5.98 9.27
C GLU A 44 26.05 -6.36 8.07
N LYS A 45 25.77 -5.78 6.91
CA LYS A 45 26.53 -6.03 5.67
C LYS A 45 27.73 -5.10 5.47
N GLY A 46 28.02 -4.20 6.43
CA GLY A 46 29.12 -3.24 6.32
C GLY A 46 28.95 -2.20 5.20
N LEU A 47 27.73 -1.94 4.76
CA LEU A 47 27.43 -1.02 3.64
C LEU A 47 27.33 0.43 4.11
N THR A 48 28.44 1.00 4.59
CA THR A 48 28.49 2.33 5.24
C THR A 48 27.85 3.46 4.42
N GLU A 49 28.11 3.51 3.12
CA GLU A 49 27.52 4.50 2.21
C GLU A 49 25.99 4.39 2.14
N LYS A 50 25.48 3.16 2.07
CA LYS A 50 24.05 2.88 2.06
C LYS A 50 23.40 3.26 3.39
N VAL A 51 24.03 2.93 4.51
CA VAL A 51 23.57 3.32 5.86
C VAL A 51 23.41 4.82 5.94
N ARG A 52 24.42 5.60 5.53
CA ARG A 52 24.36 7.06 5.55
C ARG A 52 23.24 7.63 4.68
N GLY A 53 23.01 7.03 3.51
CA GLY A 53 21.89 7.39 2.63
C GLY A 53 20.54 7.14 3.30
N LEU A 54 20.36 5.98 3.93
CA LEU A 54 19.13 5.61 4.62
C LEU A 54 18.87 6.45 5.87
N GLU A 55 19.91 6.79 6.65
CA GLU A 55 19.78 7.69 7.80
C GLU A 55 19.30 9.09 7.38
N ARG A 56 19.82 9.61 6.26
CA ARG A 56 19.30 10.86 5.67
C ARG A 56 17.84 10.73 5.24
N ALA A 57 17.46 9.61 4.64
CA ALA A 57 16.07 9.34 4.25
C ALA A 57 15.14 9.25 5.47
N LEU A 58 15.60 8.64 6.57
CA LEU A 58 14.87 8.56 7.82
C LEU A 58 14.63 9.96 8.41
N ALA A 59 15.68 10.78 8.49
CA ALA A 59 15.58 12.16 8.97
C ALA A 59 14.62 13.00 8.12
N GLN A 60 14.71 12.91 6.79
CA GLN A 60 13.77 13.59 5.89
C GLN A 60 12.33 13.13 6.11
N ASN A 61 12.11 11.83 6.32
CA ASN A 61 10.78 11.32 6.62
C ASN A 61 10.25 11.88 7.95
N GLN A 62 11.07 11.90 9.00
CA GLN A 62 10.71 12.47 10.30
C GLN A 62 10.32 13.95 10.20
N HIS A 63 11.02 14.73 9.37
CA HIS A 63 10.74 16.17 9.21
C HIS A 63 9.59 16.50 8.26
N HIS A 64 9.38 15.71 7.20
CA HIS A 64 8.51 16.12 6.10
C HIS A 64 7.27 15.24 5.90
N CYS A 65 7.32 13.99 6.37
CA CYS A 65 6.22 13.06 6.19
C CYS A 65 5.05 13.43 7.12
N SER A 66 3.86 13.46 6.53
CA SER A 66 2.60 13.58 7.25
C SER A 66 1.57 12.70 6.57
N ASP A 67 0.84 11.89 7.33
CA ASP A 67 -0.21 11.01 6.81
C ASP A 67 -1.28 11.80 6.05
N ALA A 68 -1.58 13.03 6.49
CA ALA A 68 -2.48 13.93 5.77
C ALA A 68 -1.97 14.28 4.37
N LYS A 69 -0.66 14.53 4.21
CA LYS A 69 -0.04 14.77 2.89
C LYS A 69 -0.08 13.50 2.03
N LEU A 70 0.16 12.33 2.62
CA LEU A 70 0.08 11.06 1.90
C LEU A 70 -1.33 10.78 1.39
N SER A 71 -2.35 10.96 2.24
CA SER A 71 -3.75 10.81 1.86
C SER A 71 -4.19 11.83 0.82
N ALA A 72 -3.77 13.10 0.95
CA ALA A 72 -4.07 14.12 -0.04
C ALA A 72 -3.43 13.81 -1.41
N ALA A 73 -2.19 13.33 -1.42
CA ALA A 73 -1.51 12.90 -2.64
C ALA A 73 -2.19 11.68 -3.28
N HIS A 74 -2.61 10.70 -2.47
CA HIS A 74 -3.36 9.53 -2.94
C HIS A 74 -4.72 9.93 -3.54
N ALA A 75 -5.51 10.75 -2.85
CA ALA A 75 -6.77 11.26 -3.36
C ALA A 75 -6.59 12.05 -4.68
N LYS A 76 -5.47 12.78 -4.83
CA LYS A 76 -5.14 13.45 -6.10
C LYS A 76 -4.86 12.44 -7.22
N LYS A 77 -4.18 11.32 -6.94
CA LYS A 77 -3.94 10.24 -7.91
C LYS A 77 -5.26 9.57 -8.32
N VAL A 78 -6.11 9.22 -7.35
CA VAL A 78 -7.45 8.65 -7.63
C VAL A 78 -8.25 9.57 -8.55
N ARG A 79 -8.34 10.86 -8.23
CA ARG A 79 -9.02 11.84 -9.10
C ARG A 79 -8.42 11.95 -10.50
N ALA A 80 -7.11 11.75 -10.65
CA ALA A 80 -6.47 11.77 -11.96
C ALA A 80 -6.87 10.53 -12.80
N GLU A 81 -6.89 9.35 -12.20
CA GLU A 81 -7.36 8.12 -12.87
C GLU A 81 -8.86 8.17 -13.17
N GLU A 82 -9.69 8.72 -12.29
CA GLU A 82 -11.12 8.95 -12.57
C GLU A 82 -11.32 9.84 -13.80
N LYS A 83 -10.55 10.94 -13.91
CA LYS A 83 -10.57 11.80 -15.10
C LYS A 83 -10.15 11.05 -16.37
N LYS A 84 -9.17 10.16 -16.27
CA LYS A 84 -8.70 9.33 -17.38
C LYS A 84 -9.78 8.33 -17.81
N VAL A 85 -10.46 7.67 -16.87
CA VAL A 85 -11.61 6.80 -17.18
C VAL A 85 -12.69 7.61 -17.91
N ALA A 86 -13.06 8.78 -17.40
CA ALA A 86 -14.05 9.65 -18.03
C ALA A 86 -13.63 10.08 -19.45
N GLN A 87 -12.34 10.37 -19.68
CA GLN A 87 -11.82 10.67 -21.01
C GLN A 87 -11.89 9.46 -21.95
N ARG A 88 -11.53 8.27 -21.47
CA ARG A 88 -11.61 7.03 -22.28
C ARG A 88 -13.03 6.63 -22.63
N GLN A 89 -13.98 6.91 -21.74
CA GLN A 89 -15.40 6.72 -22.04
C GLN A 89 -15.82 7.62 -23.20
N ARG A 90 -15.50 8.93 -23.17
CA ARG A 90 -15.79 9.84 -24.29
C ARG A 90 -15.11 9.43 -25.60
N ASP A 91 -13.87 8.95 -25.54
CA ASP A 91 -13.15 8.42 -26.72
C ASP A 91 -13.89 7.21 -27.33
N LEU A 92 -14.47 6.35 -26.49
CA LEU A 92 -15.26 5.19 -26.92
C LEU A 92 -16.59 5.63 -27.51
N ASP A 93 -17.32 6.53 -26.85
CA ASP A 93 -18.62 7.03 -27.33
C ASP A 93 -18.47 7.67 -28.73
N THR A 94 -17.41 8.45 -28.93
CA THR A 94 -17.07 9.02 -30.24
C THR A 94 -16.81 7.93 -31.29
N ALA A 95 -16.06 6.88 -30.91
CA ALA A 95 -15.76 5.78 -31.83
C ALA A 95 -17.02 4.95 -32.17
N GLN A 96 -17.97 4.83 -31.24
CA GLN A 96 -19.26 4.18 -31.46
C GLN A 96 -20.11 4.97 -32.44
N HIS A 97 -20.15 6.30 -32.29
CA HIS A 97 -20.83 7.19 -33.24
C HIS A 97 -20.23 7.09 -34.66
N ASP A 98 -18.90 6.99 -34.77
CA ASP A 98 -18.21 6.82 -36.06
C ASP A 98 -18.41 5.43 -36.71
N GLY A 99 -18.94 4.45 -35.98
CA GLY A 99 -19.25 3.10 -36.49
C GLY A 99 -18.05 2.21 -36.84
N ASN A 100 -16.81 2.64 -36.61
CA ASN A 100 -15.62 1.85 -36.95
C ASN A 100 -15.34 0.77 -35.89
N ALA A 101 -15.72 -0.48 -36.18
CA ALA A 101 -15.57 -1.61 -35.26
C ALA A 101 -14.14 -1.79 -34.70
N LYS A 102 -13.10 -1.62 -35.52
CA LYS A 102 -11.69 -1.72 -35.07
C LYS A 102 -11.33 -0.61 -34.10
N LYS A 103 -11.80 0.62 -34.35
CA LYS A 103 -11.61 1.77 -33.46
C LYS A 103 -12.34 1.55 -32.14
N ILE A 104 -13.59 1.09 -32.18
CA ILE A 104 -14.41 0.77 -31.00
C ILE A 104 -13.70 -0.25 -30.11
N ALA A 105 -13.30 -1.40 -30.67
CA ALA A 105 -12.59 -2.44 -29.91
C ALA A 105 -11.32 -1.90 -29.22
N ARG A 106 -10.53 -1.09 -29.93
CA ARG A 106 -9.33 -0.46 -29.36
C ARG A 106 -9.64 0.55 -28.24
N ARG A 107 -10.74 1.31 -28.34
CA ARG A 107 -11.13 2.26 -27.29
C ARG A 107 -11.71 1.56 -26.06
N GLN A 108 -12.47 0.50 -26.27
CA GLN A 108 -12.98 -0.34 -25.19
C GLN A 108 -11.82 -0.92 -24.36
N ALA A 109 -10.82 -1.55 -25.01
CA ALA A 109 -9.66 -2.09 -24.31
C ALA A 109 -8.92 -1.04 -23.46
N LYS A 110 -8.78 0.19 -23.98
CA LYS A 110 -8.14 1.31 -23.23
C LYS A 110 -8.98 1.81 -22.07
N LEU A 111 -10.31 1.76 -22.20
CA LEU A 111 -11.21 2.09 -21.10
C LEU A 111 -11.11 1.05 -19.99
N ASP A 112 -11.07 -0.23 -20.35
CA ASP A 112 -10.95 -1.32 -19.39
C ASP A 112 -9.59 -1.29 -18.67
N GLU A 113 -8.51 -1.00 -19.38
CA GLU A 113 -7.18 -0.74 -18.79
C GLU A 113 -7.22 0.44 -17.80
N ALA A 114 -7.86 1.55 -18.16
CA ALA A 114 -7.98 2.71 -17.28
C ALA A 114 -8.83 2.41 -16.02
N LYS A 115 -9.89 1.61 -16.16
CA LYS A 115 -10.72 1.16 -15.02
C LYS A 115 -9.93 0.25 -14.10
N ALA A 116 -9.18 -0.71 -14.65
CA ALA A 116 -8.32 -1.59 -13.87
C ALA A 116 -7.25 -0.80 -13.10
N GLU A 117 -6.65 0.21 -13.73
CA GLU A 117 -5.68 1.08 -13.08
C GLU A 117 -6.32 1.90 -11.95
N LEU A 118 -7.50 2.47 -12.18
CA LEU A 118 -8.23 3.21 -11.14
C LEU A 118 -8.49 2.33 -9.91
N GLU A 119 -8.97 1.10 -10.10
CA GLU A 119 -9.22 0.17 -9.00
C GLU A 119 -7.93 -0.24 -8.30
N ARG A 120 -6.84 -0.45 -9.05
CA ARG A 120 -5.50 -0.70 -8.48
C ARG A 120 -5.01 0.47 -7.62
N VAL A 121 -5.25 1.71 -8.04
CA VAL A 121 -4.85 2.91 -7.29
C VAL A 121 -5.74 3.09 -6.04
N LYS A 122 -7.05 2.86 -6.14
CA LYS A 122 -7.96 2.92 -4.98
C LYS A 122 -7.63 1.86 -3.92
N ALA A 123 -7.24 0.66 -4.33
CA ALA A 123 -6.87 -0.42 -3.43
C ALA A 123 -5.49 -0.23 -2.77
N GLN A 124 -4.63 0.62 -3.34
CA GLN A 124 -3.35 0.96 -2.74
C GLN A 124 -3.52 1.86 -1.52
N PRO A 125 -2.79 1.62 -0.43
CA PRO A 125 -2.77 2.56 0.68
C PRO A 125 -2.07 3.87 0.27
N PRO A 126 -2.38 4.99 0.95
CA PRO A 126 -1.63 6.23 0.79
C PRO A 126 -0.13 6.01 0.94
N GLY A 127 0.71 6.74 0.22
CA GLY A 127 2.17 6.60 0.34
C GLY A 127 2.81 5.32 -0.20
N ALA A 128 2.04 4.35 -0.72
CA ALA A 128 2.60 3.22 -1.46
C ALA A 128 3.31 3.72 -2.74
N THR A 129 4.58 3.32 -2.92
CA THR A 129 5.33 3.53 -4.15
C THR A 129 5.20 2.29 -5.03
N VAL A 130 4.74 2.47 -6.27
CA VAL A 130 4.84 1.44 -7.32
C VAL A 130 6.32 1.27 -7.60
N LYS A 131 6.85 0.10 -7.26
CA LYS A 131 8.24 -0.29 -7.51
C LYS A 131 8.40 -0.75 -8.96
#